data_AF-A0A291RM77-F1
#
_entry.id   AF-A0A291RM77-F1
#
_cell.length_a   1.000
_cell.length_b   1.000
_cell.length_c   1.000
_cell.angle_alpha   90.00
_cell.angle_beta   90.00
_cell.angle_gamma   90.00
#
_symmetry.space_group_name_H-M   'P 1'
#
loop_
_entity.id
_entity.type
_entity.pdbx_description
1 polymer ?
#
loop_
_entity_poly.entity_id
_entity_poly.type
_entity_poly.pdbx_seq_one_letter_code
_entity_poly.pdbx_strand_id
1 'polypeptide(L)' 'MLTEHQIRISASLTAWTTRQAVANLVSRNLIMTGARRGRYEITNLGRNTLAAKASDYGGRKQEFR' A
#
# COMPACT_ATOMS: atom_id res chain seq x y z
N MET A 1 9.44 6.12 2.84
CA MET A 1 9.07 5.20 3.93
C MET A 1 8.23 5.94 4.95
N LEU A 2 7.05 5.42 5.28
CA LEU A 2 6.07 6.11 6.14
C LEU A 2 5.95 5.42 7.50
N THR A 3 5.69 6.19 8.55
CA THR A 3 5.28 5.63 9.85
C THR A 3 3.80 5.27 9.85
N GLU A 4 3.37 4.44 10.82
CA GLU A 4 1.94 4.15 11.03
C GLU A 4 1.11 5.44 11.19
N HIS A 5 1.64 6.43 11.93
CA HIS A 5 0.99 7.73 12.10
C HIS A 5 0.81 8.48 10.78
N GLN A 6 1.84 8.47 9.92
CA GLN A 6 1.77 9.12 8.61
C GLN A 6 0.75 8.40 7.70
N ILE A 7 0.75 7.06 7.68
CA ILE A 7 -0.24 6.27 6.93
C ILE A 7 -1.66 6.59 7.40
N ARG A 8 -1.87 6.65 8.71
CA ARG A 8 -3.17 6.98 9.32
C ARG A 8 -3.70 8.33 8.86
N ILE A 9 -2.88 9.38 8.95
CA ILE A 9 -3.28 10.74 8.58
C ILE A 9 -3.55 10.83 7.07
N SER A 10 -2.64 10.30 6.23
CA SER A 10 -2.77 10.37 4.78
C SER A 10 -3.97 9.60 4.22
N ALA A 11 -4.36 8.50 4.87
CA ALA A 11 -5.50 7.68 4.47
C ALA A 11 -6.79 7.98 5.27
N SER A 12 -6.77 9.01 6.14
CA SER A 12 -7.89 9.39 7.01
C SER A 12 -8.48 8.21 7.81
N LEU A 13 -7.62 7.32 8.29
CA LEU A 13 -8.02 6.11 9.02
C LEU A 13 -8.03 6.32 10.53
N THR A 14 -8.76 5.46 11.24
CA THR A 14 -8.60 5.31 12.69
C THR A 14 -7.32 4.54 13.00
N ALA A 15 -6.78 4.69 14.22
CA ALA A 15 -5.59 3.95 14.63
C ALA A 15 -5.78 2.43 14.55
N TRP A 16 -6.95 1.91 14.93
CA TRP A 16 -7.25 0.48 14.83
C TRP A 16 -7.26 0.00 13.37
N THR A 17 -7.95 0.73 12.49
CA THR A 17 -8.02 0.39 11.06
C THR A 17 -6.63 0.44 10.40
N THR A 18 -5.79 1.41 10.76
CA THR A 18 -4.41 1.48 10.26
C THR A 18 -3.61 0.25 10.66
N ARG A 19 -3.70 -0.20 11.92
CA ARG A 19 -2.99 -1.40 12.40
C ARG A 19 -3.44 -2.66 11.67
N GLN A 20 -4.75 -2.84 11.52
CA GLN A 20 -5.30 -3.97 10.77
C GLN A 20 -4.85 -3.97 9.31
N ALA A 21 -4.89 -2.80 8.66
CA ALA A 21 -4.44 -2.67 7.26
C ALA A 21 -2.94 -2.96 7.12
N VAL A 22 -2.10 -2.41 7.99
CA VAL A 22 -0.65 -2.66 8.00
C VAL A 22 -0.36 -4.14 8.26
N ALA A 23 -0.98 -4.75 9.27
CA ALA A 23 -0.80 -6.16 9.58
C ALA A 23 -1.17 -7.06 8.39
N ASN A 24 -2.28 -6.75 7.72
CA ASN A 24 -2.71 -7.48 6.52
C ASN A 24 -1.69 -7.34 5.38
N LEU A 25 -1.23 -6.12 5.09
CA LEU A 25 -0.22 -5.89 4.05
C LEU A 25 1.12 -6.57 4.36
N VAL A 26 1.53 -6.61 5.63
CA VAL A 26 2.73 -7.34 6.08
C VAL A 26 2.54 -8.85 5.93
N SER A 27 1.40 -9.39 6.35
CA SER A 27 1.10 -10.83 6.23
C SER A 27 1.14 -11.34 4.79
N ARG A 28 0.82 -10.45 3.83
CA ARG A 28 0.87 -10.71 2.39
C ARG A 28 2.23 -10.38 1.76
N ASN A 29 3.21 -9.98 2.55
CA ASN A 29 4.54 -9.56 2.10
C ASN A 29 4.50 -8.42 1.05
N LEU A 30 3.49 -7.54 1.12
CA LEU A 30 3.35 -6.39 0.22
C LEU A 30 4.07 -5.14 0.76
N ILE A 31 4.17 -5.04 2.09
CA ILE A 31 5.02 -4.07 2.78
C ILE A 31 5.89 -4.78 3.80
N MET A 32 7.01 -4.16 4.18
CA MET A 32 7.90 -4.64 5.24
C MET A 32 8.28 -3.49 6.17
N THR A 33 8.74 -3.80 7.37
CA THR A 33 9.41 -2.82 8.23
C THR A 33 10.77 -2.48 7.63
N GLY A 34 11.02 -1.21 7.42
CA GLY A 34 12.24 -0.71 6.79
C GLY A 34 13.46 -0.67 7.70
N ALA A 35 14.60 -0.27 7.13
CA ALA A 35 15.87 -0.14 7.86
C ALA A 35 15.79 0.86 9.04
N ARG A 36 14.88 1.83 8.95
CA ARG A 36 14.57 2.77 10.03
C ARG A 36 13.40 2.24 10.86
N ARG A 37 13.63 2.01 12.15
CA ARG A 37 12.62 1.52 13.10
C ARG A 37 11.30 2.30 12.97
N GLY A 38 10.19 1.57 12.92
CA GLY A 38 8.84 2.15 12.88
C GLY A 38 8.42 2.76 11.52
N ARG A 39 9.16 2.50 10.44
CA ARG A 39 8.78 2.91 9.08
C ARG A 39 8.51 1.69 8.20
N TYR A 40 7.57 1.84 7.28
CA TYR A 40 7.19 0.82 6.33
C TYR A 40 7.69 1.15 4.92
N GLU A 41 8.10 0.09 4.22
CA GLU A 41 8.57 0.09 2.84
C GLU A 41 7.70 -0.84 2.00
N ILE A 42 7.53 -0.53 0.72
CA ILE A 42 6.82 -1.42 -0.22
C ILE A 42 7.83 -2.44 -0.74
N THR A 43 7.49 -3.73 -0.67
CA THR A 43 8.35 -4.80 -1.18
C THR A 43 8.35 -4.84 -2.71
N ASN A 44 9.25 -5.61 -3.32
CA ASN A 44 9.20 -5.85 -4.77
C ASN A 44 7.87 -6.48 -5.19
N LEU A 45 7.37 -7.45 -4.42
CA LEU A 45 6.06 -8.06 -4.64
C LEU A 45 4.93 -7.03 -4.53
N GLY A 46 4.98 -6.16 -3.53
CA GLY A 46 4.02 -5.07 -3.34
C GLY A 46 3.99 -4.11 -4.53
N ARG A 47 5.17 -3.72 -5.04
CA ARG A 47 5.29 -2.86 -6.22
C ARG A 47 4.72 -3.52 -7.47
N ASN A 48 5.03 -4.79 -7.70
CA ASN A 48 4.51 -5.54 -8.85
C ASN A 48 2.98 -5.70 -8.77
N THR A 49 2.46 -5.98 -7.57
CA THR A 49 1.01 -6.09 -7.32
C THR A 49 0.31 -4.75 -7.58
N LEU A 50 0.90 -3.65 -7.10
CA LEU A 50 0.37 -2.31 -7.35
C LEU A 50 0.39 -1.97 -8.85
N ALA A 51 1.47 -2.28 -9.56
CA ALA A 51 1.59 -2.05 -11.00
C ALA A 51 0.54 -2.84 -11.79
N ALA A 52 0.35 -4.13 -11.49
CA ALA A 52 -0.67 -4.96 -12.12
C ALA A 52 -2.08 -4.38 -11.90
N LYS A 53 -2.39 -3.94 -10.67
CA LYS A 53 -3.67 -3.30 -10.36
C LYS A 53 -3.83 -1.92 -11.01
N ALA A 54 -2.76 -1.14 -11.14
CA ALA A 54 -2.80 0.16 -11.82
C ALA A 54 -3.11 0.00 -13.32
N SER A 55 -2.60 -1.04 -13.97
CA SER A 55 -2.96 -1.39 -15.35
C SER A 55 -4.45 -1.67 -15.53
N ASP A 56 -5.10 -2.32 -14.54
CA ASP A 56 -6.56 -2.56 -14.56
C ASP A 56 -7.37 -1.25 -14.54
N TYR A 57 -6.86 -0.17 -13.92
CA TYR A 57 -7.53 1.14 -13.89
C TYR A 57 -7.20 2.04 -15.09
N GLY A 58 -6.04 1.82 -15.75
CA GLY A 58 -5.61 2.58 -16.94
C GLY A 58 -6.15 2.05 -18.28
N GLY A 59 -6.67 0.82 -18.32
CA GLY A 59 -7.14 0.15 -19.54
C GLY A 59 -8.55 0.51 -20.02
N ARG A 60 -9.31 1.36 -19.29
CA ARG A 60 -10.69 1.75 -19.64
C ARG A 60 -10.81 3.14 -20.28
N LYS A 61 -9.83 3.54 -21.09
CA LYS A 61 -9.96 4.63 -22.06
C LYS A 61 -9.50 4.15 -23.44
N GLN A 62 -10.46 3.64 -24.23
CA GLN A 62 -10.45 3.36 -25.67
C GLN A 62 -11.68 2.46 -25.91
N GLU A 63 -12.65 2.67 -26.80
CA GLU A 63 -12.92 3.60 -27.89
C GLU A 63 -14.47 3.63 -28.01
N PHE A 64 -15.08 4.81 -28.16
CA PHE A 64 -16.41 4.88 -28.77
C PHE A 64 -16.19 5.06 -30.26
N ARG A 65 -16.55 4.04 -31.04
CA ARG A 65 -16.72 4.14 -32.49
C ARG A 65 -18.19 3.98 -32.81
#